data_AF-A0A7W7SIW4-F1
#
_entry.id   AF-A0A7W7SIW4-F1
#
_cell.length_a   1.000
_cell.length_b   1.000
_cell.length_c   1.000
_cell.angle_alpha   90.00
_cell.angle_beta   90.00
_cell.angle_gamma   90.00
#
_symmetry.space_group_name_H-M   'P 1'
#
loop_
_entity.id
_entity.type
_entity.pdbx_description
1 polymer ?
#
loop_
_entity_poly.entity_id
_entity_poly.type
_entity_poly.pdbx_seq_one_letter_code
_entity_poly.pdbx_strand_id
1 'polypeptide(L)'
;MFGNWRVQRGVLLICAALGLTVALCLWFARGLQDFGESLALNLAPELLTTVTTLLVIQPVVARLEEDRVREHLRLDYVSFCDKVAQTGDIVCILDTTSTMISGDTAQRFADAAGAAIGRGAILQIMLLDPDSLAAQQRSHELSADVRHEILRTIRDLRRIETRLAPERRAQLQVRVYDAAPSIQLYRCGQRMMVSFFPVDRRSGDAQQLEVRATTPLGSFVSERFAELWNSGRPINDLLKKQVELLDDSDAAGEPIWLEYVQSNGDIYVSDHRLLVELARRGGRPVRALLDGSATPVFHLTLVEDSEAPLYRALASAHADKYGADADVFMCFRPAPAAPD
;
A
#
# COMPACT_ATOMS: atom_id res chain seq x y z
N MET A 1 -3.54 12.80 -26.25
CA MET A 1 -2.57 13.89 -26.01
C MET A 1 -2.71 14.94 -27.11
N PHE A 2 -3.83 15.68 -27.15
CA PHE A 2 -4.10 16.74 -28.14
C PHE A 2 -4.01 18.09 -27.42
N GLY A 3 -2.78 18.52 -27.13
CA GLY A 3 -2.50 19.77 -26.45
C GLY A 3 -2.50 20.97 -27.40
N ASN A 4 -3.49 21.84 -27.24
CA ASN A 4 -3.36 23.31 -27.29
C ASN A 4 -2.65 24.01 -28.47
N TRP A 5 -2.70 23.47 -29.69
CA TRP A 5 -2.17 24.16 -30.87
C TRP A 5 -2.82 25.53 -31.14
N ARG A 6 -4.09 25.71 -30.74
CA ARG A 6 -4.79 27.01 -30.83
C ARG A 6 -4.29 28.04 -29.81
N VAL A 7 -3.92 27.59 -28.61
CA VAL A 7 -3.38 28.47 -27.56
C VAL A 7 -1.98 28.96 -27.94
N GLN A 8 -1.14 28.07 -28.49
CA GLN A 8 0.20 28.45 -28.96
C GLN A 8 0.16 29.47 -30.12
N ARG A 9 -0.77 29.31 -31.07
CA ARG A 9 -0.96 30.28 -32.17
C ARG A 9 -1.48 31.63 -31.68
N GLY A 10 -2.39 31.64 -30.72
CA GLY A 10 -2.88 32.87 -30.10
C GLY A 10 -1.77 33.65 -29.40
N VAL A 11 -0.95 32.96 -28.61
CA VAL A 11 0.20 33.58 -27.92
C VAL A 11 1.21 34.14 -28.92
N LEU A 12 1.55 33.41 -29.98
CA LEU A 12 2.48 33.89 -31.01
C LEU A 12 1.97 35.14 -31.74
N LEU A 13 0.68 35.20 -32.07
CA LEU A 13 0.07 36.37 -32.70
C LEU A 13 0.07 37.59 -31.78
N ILE A 14 -0.21 37.39 -30.49
CA ILE A 14 -0.15 38.45 -29.47
C ILE A 14 1.28 38.97 -29.33
N CYS A 15 2.27 38.08 -29.24
CA CYS A 15 3.69 38.47 -29.18
C CYS A 15 4.14 39.21 -30.46
N ALA A 16 3.72 38.76 -31.64
CA ALA A 16 4.04 39.42 -32.91
C ALA A 16 3.42 40.82 -33.01
N ALA A 17 2.15 40.96 -32.61
CA ALA A 17 1.47 42.26 -32.58
C ALA A 17 2.12 43.22 -31.59
N LEU A 18 2.43 42.77 -30.37
CA LEU A 18 3.15 43.55 -29.37
C LEU A 18 4.54 43.98 -29.88
N GLY A 19 5.31 43.04 -30.44
CA GLY A 19 6.63 43.32 -31.01
C GLY A 19 6.58 44.34 -32.15
N LEU A 20 5.59 44.23 -33.05
CA LEU A 20 5.38 45.18 -34.14
C LEU A 20 5.03 46.58 -33.61
N THR A 21 4.18 46.64 -32.58
CA THR A 21 3.77 47.90 -31.95
C THR A 21 4.94 48.60 -31.27
N VAL A 22 5.76 47.85 -30.53
CA VAL A 22 6.99 48.35 -29.91
C VAL A 22 7.97 48.84 -30.97
N ALA A 23 8.17 48.09 -32.06
CA ALA A 23 9.07 48.48 -33.16
C ALA A 23 8.60 49.76 -33.87
N LEU A 24 7.29 49.91 -34.10
CA LEU A 24 6.68 51.11 -34.67
C LEU A 24 6.86 52.33 -33.75
N CYS A 25 6.63 52.17 -32.44
CA CYS A 25 6.85 53.22 -31.45
C CYS A 25 8.33 53.64 -31.40
N LEU A 26 9.26 52.69 -31.36
CA LEU A 26 10.71 52.95 -31.38
C LEU A 26 11.16 53.64 -32.67
N TRP A 27 10.56 53.28 -33.82
CA TRP A 27 10.84 53.95 -35.08
C TRP A 27 10.39 55.41 -35.04
N PHE A 28 9.12 55.66 -34.72
CA PHE A 28 8.56 57.03 -34.72
C PHE A 28 9.30 57.97 -33.76
N ALA A 29 9.78 57.44 -32.63
CA ALA A 29 10.40 58.24 -31.61
C ALA A 29 11.90 58.55 -31.84
N ARG A 30 12.55 57.94 -32.85
CA ARG A 30 13.95 58.25 -33.23
C ARG A 30 14.20 59.72 -33.63
N GLY A 31 13.15 60.47 -33.98
CA GLY A 31 13.26 61.87 -34.37
C GLY A 31 13.23 62.88 -33.21
N LEU A 32 13.01 62.42 -31.97
CA LEU A 32 12.90 63.30 -30.80
C LEU A 32 14.28 63.51 -30.15
N GLN A 33 14.62 64.78 -29.84
CA GLN A 33 15.76 65.10 -28.98
C GLN A 33 15.51 64.49 -27.58
N ASP A 34 16.55 63.93 -26.96
CA ASP A 34 16.52 63.26 -25.64
C ASP A 34 15.73 61.94 -25.54
N PHE A 35 15.34 61.34 -26.67
CA PHE A 35 14.59 60.08 -26.70
C PHE A 35 15.34 58.92 -26.00
N GLY A 36 16.65 58.80 -26.21
CA GLY A 36 17.45 57.72 -25.62
C GLY A 36 17.49 57.79 -24.09
N GLU A 37 17.61 59.00 -23.54
CA GLU A 37 17.60 59.24 -22.10
C GLU A 37 16.23 58.97 -21.49
N SER A 38 15.17 59.47 -22.15
CA SER A 38 13.78 59.25 -21.73
C SER A 38 13.37 57.78 -21.83
N LEU A 39 13.81 57.06 -22.86
CA LEU A 39 13.56 55.62 -23.02
C LEU A 39 14.29 54.83 -21.95
N ALA A 40 15.56 55.14 -21.67
CA ALA A 40 16.32 54.46 -20.62
C ALA A 40 15.68 54.69 -19.25
N LEU A 41 15.25 55.93 -18.95
CA LEU A 41 14.61 56.28 -17.67
C LEU A 41 13.26 55.59 -17.45
N ASN A 42 12.50 55.32 -18.52
CA ASN A 42 11.19 54.66 -18.39
C ASN A 42 11.25 53.14 -18.56
N LEU A 43 12.10 52.63 -19.47
CA LEU A 43 12.19 51.20 -19.77
C LEU A 43 13.04 50.45 -18.74
N ALA A 44 14.11 51.06 -18.22
CA ALA A 44 14.99 50.39 -17.27
C ALA A 44 14.27 49.98 -15.97
N PRO A 45 13.45 50.84 -15.32
CA PRO A 45 12.70 50.45 -14.14
C PRO A 45 11.71 49.30 -14.40
N GLU A 46 11.07 49.29 -15.57
CA GLU A 46 10.05 48.32 -15.92
C GLU A 46 10.65 46.95 -16.28
N LEU A 47 11.78 46.94 -16.98
CA LEU A 47 12.59 45.74 -17.19
C LEU A 47 13.15 45.21 -15.86
N LEU A 48 13.69 46.09 -15.00
CA LEU A 48 14.22 45.68 -13.69
C LEU A 48 13.11 45.06 -12.83
N THR A 49 11.92 45.65 -12.82
CA THR A 49 10.75 45.14 -12.08
C THR A 49 10.31 43.79 -12.63
N THR A 50 10.27 43.64 -13.96
CA THR A 50 9.86 42.40 -14.63
C THR A 50 10.87 41.27 -14.36
N VAL A 51 12.16 41.55 -14.50
CA VAL A 51 13.25 40.60 -14.20
C VAL A 51 13.22 40.21 -12.71
N THR A 52 13.04 41.17 -11.81
CA THR A 52 12.92 40.90 -10.37
C THR A 52 11.70 40.03 -10.06
N THR A 53 10.56 40.30 -10.70
CA THR A 53 9.34 39.51 -10.51
C THR A 53 9.53 38.07 -11.00
N LEU A 54 10.12 37.88 -12.19
CA LEU A 54 10.36 36.56 -12.77
C LEU A 54 11.44 35.75 -12.03
N LEU A 55 12.51 36.41 -11.56
CA LEU A 55 13.66 35.71 -10.95
C LEU A 55 13.56 35.57 -9.43
N VAL A 56 12.81 36.45 -8.75
CA VAL A 56 12.73 36.46 -7.29
C VAL A 56 11.33 36.10 -6.80
N ILE A 57 10.30 36.80 -7.29
CA ILE A 57 8.93 36.64 -6.76
C ILE A 57 8.31 35.34 -7.25
N GLN A 58 8.35 35.06 -8.56
CA GLN A 58 7.70 33.89 -9.13
C GLN A 58 8.25 32.56 -8.58
N PRO A 59 9.56 32.36 -8.38
CA PRO A 59 10.08 31.15 -7.75
C PRO A 59 9.65 31.00 -6.29
N VAL A 60 9.54 32.11 -5.54
CA VAL A 60 9.06 32.10 -4.16
C VAL A 60 7.57 31.73 -4.11
N VAL A 61 6.74 32.33 -4.97
CA VAL A 61 5.31 31.98 -5.08
C VAL A 61 5.13 30.54 -5.53
N ALA A 62 5.90 30.07 -6.51
CA ALA A 62 5.86 28.68 -6.96
C ALA A 62 6.25 27.71 -5.83
N ARG A 63 7.27 28.03 -5.02
CA ARG A 63 7.62 27.24 -3.83
C ARG A 63 6.49 27.24 -2.79
N LEU A 64 5.86 28.38 -2.55
CA LEU A 64 4.72 28.47 -1.62
C LEU A 64 3.50 27.68 -2.10
N GLU A 65 3.23 27.66 -3.41
CA GLU A 65 2.16 26.83 -4.00
C GLU A 65 2.50 25.34 -4.01
N GLU A 66 3.80 24.99 -4.12
CA GLU A 66 4.28 23.62 -4.05
C GLU A 66 4.26 23.03 -2.65
N ASP A 67 4.46 23.85 -1.62
CA ASP A 67 4.37 23.48 -0.21
C ASP A 67 2.93 23.54 0.34
N ARG A 68 1.99 24.10 -0.45
CA ARG A 68 0.60 24.21 -0.03
C ARG A 68 -0.07 22.84 -0.02
N VAL A 69 -0.71 22.52 1.10
CA VAL A 69 -1.64 21.40 1.23
C VAL A 69 -2.78 21.60 0.24
N ARG A 70 -3.02 20.62 -0.64
CA ARG A 70 -4.18 20.63 -1.54
C ARG A 70 -5.23 19.68 -1.00
N GLU A 71 -6.45 20.18 -0.86
CA GLU A 71 -7.55 19.39 -0.35
C GLU A 71 -8.32 18.77 -1.51
N HIS A 72 -8.64 17.49 -1.37
CA HIS A 72 -9.47 16.73 -2.29
C HIS A 72 -10.66 16.17 -1.52
N LEU A 73 -11.84 16.13 -2.13
CA LEU A 73 -13.05 15.64 -1.46
C LEU A 73 -13.01 14.13 -1.17
N ARG A 74 -12.28 13.38 -2.00
CA ARG A 74 -12.09 11.93 -1.91
C ARG A 74 -10.81 11.52 -2.63
N LEU A 75 -10.38 10.28 -2.42
CA LEU A 75 -9.23 9.72 -3.12
C LEU A 75 -9.61 9.32 -4.56
N ASP A 76 -8.88 9.85 -5.54
CA ASP A 76 -9.00 9.42 -6.94
C ASP A 76 -8.09 8.22 -7.20
N TYR A 77 -8.65 7.01 -7.02
CA TYR A 77 -7.93 5.75 -7.24
C TYR A 77 -7.40 5.59 -8.66
N VAL A 78 -8.13 6.10 -9.66
CA VAL A 78 -7.75 6.02 -11.06
C VAL A 78 -6.51 6.86 -11.32
N SER A 79 -6.52 8.12 -10.88
CA SER A 79 -5.36 9.01 -10.99
C SER A 79 -4.16 8.48 -10.20
N PHE A 80 -4.39 7.89 -9.02
CA PHE A 80 -3.33 7.28 -8.23
C PHE A 80 -2.71 6.07 -8.95
N CYS A 81 -3.51 5.17 -9.50
CA CYS A 81 -3.00 4.04 -10.30
C CYS A 81 -2.17 4.50 -11.50
N ASP A 82 -2.57 5.57 -12.18
CA ASP A 82 -1.80 6.11 -13.31
C ASP A 82 -0.43 6.64 -12.87
N LYS A 83 -0.37 7.29 -11.70
CA LYS A 83 0.90 7.73 -11.09
C LYS A 83 1.76 6.55 -10.66
N VAL A 84 1.18 5.55 -10.01
CA VAL A 84 1.88 4.31 -9.61
C VAL A 84 2.45 3.63 -10.85
N ALA A 85 1.64 3.47 -11.90
CA ALA A 85 2.12 2.87 -13.13
C ALA A 85 3.38 3.60 -13.61
N GLN A 86 3.41 4.92 -13.64
CA GLN A 86 4.53 5.68 -14.21
C GLN A 86 5.79 5.79 -13.33
N THR A 87 5.72 5.41 -12.04
CA THR A 87 6.85 5.58 -11.12
C THR A 87 7.88 4.44 -11.23
N GLY A 88 9.13 4.75 -10.92
CA GLY A 88 10.19 3.79 -10.62
C GLY A 88 10.72 3.94 -9.19
N ASP A 89 10.06 4.75 -8.37
CA ASP A 89 10.42 5.07 -6.98
C ASP A 89 9.49 4.34 -5.99
N ILE A 90 9.69 4.53 -4.70
CA ILE A 90 8.89 3.92 -3.65
C ILE A 90 7.41 4.33 -3.72
N VAL A 91 6.54 3.34 -3.50
CA VAL A 91 5.10 3.50 -3.34
C VAL A 91 4.74 2.96 -1.96
N CYS A 92 4.10 3.78 -1.12
CA CYS A 92 3.65 3.38 0.22
C CYS A 92 2.14 3.49 0.30
N ILE A 93 1.47 2.45 0.78
CA ILE A 93 0.02 2.43 1.04
C ILE A 93 -0.18 2.01 2.49
N LEU A 94 -0.91 2.80 3.26
CA LEU A 94 -1.42 2.47 4.59
C LEU A 94 -2.94 2.66 4.57
N ASP A 95 -3.67 1.59 4.80
CA ASP A 95 -5.12 1.63 4.85
C ASP A 95 -5.68 0.52 5.77
N THR A 96 -6.93 0.66 6.19
CA THR A 96 -7.61 -0.45 6.87
C THR A 96 -8.07 -1.48 5.87
N THR A 97 -8.80 -1.03 4.83
CA THR A 97 -9.24 -1.81 3.69
C THR A 97 -9.08 -0.93 2.46
N SER A 98 -8.70 -1.49 1.31
CA SER A 98 -8.50 -0.69 0.11
C SER A 98 -9.39 -1.17 -1.02
N THR A 99 -10.40 -0.35 -1.36
CA THR A 99 -11.25 -0.58 -2.55
C THR A 99 -10.49 -0.41 -3.86
N MET A 100 -9.29 0.18 -3.80
CA MET A 100 -8.37 0.22 -4.94
C MET A 100 -7.79 -1.16 -5.24
N ILE A 101 -7.44 -1.90 -4.18
CA ILE A 101 -6.80 -3.22 -4.26
C ILE A 101 -7.85 -4.31 -4.43
N SER A 102 -9.04 -4.13 -3.84
CA SER A 102 -10.18 -5.05 -3.94
C SER A 102 -11.40 -4.36 -4.54
N GLY A 103 -12.02 -4.95 -5.58
CA GLY A 103 -13.19 -4.37 -6.26
C GLY A 103 -12.88 -3.86 -7.67
N ASP A 104 -13.58 -2.81 -8.11
CA ASP A 104 -13.61 -2.41 -9.52
C ASP A 104 -12.27 -1.88 -10.05
N THR A 105 -11.41 -1.36 -9.16
CA THR A 105 -10.08 -0.83 -9.53
C THR A 105 -8.97 -1.86 -9.36
N ALA A 106 -9.27 -3.06 -8.81
CA ALA A 106 -8.27 -4.07 -8.44
C ALA A 106 -7.37 -4.47 -9.61
N GLN A 107 -7.96 -4.73 -10.79
CA GLN A 107 -7.17 -5.11 -11.97
C GLN A 107 -6.28 -3.96 -12.46
N ARG A 108 -6.79 -2.72 -12.44
CA ARG A 108 -5.99 -1.54 -12.81
C ARG A 108 -4.82 -1.33 -11.85
N PHE A 109 -5.05 -1.52 -10.55
CA PHE A 109 -3.99 -1.46 -9.56
C PHE A 109 -2.97 -2.58 -9.76
N ALA A 110 -3.41 -3.82 -10.02
CA ALA A 110 -2.52 -4.93 -10.33
C ALA A 110 -1.60 -4.63 -11.52
N ASP A 111 -2.15 -4.09 -12.60
CA ASP A 111 -1.38 -3.70 -13.80
C ASP A 111 -0.41 -2.55 -13.49
N ALA A 112 -0.85 -1.54 -12.74
CA ALA A 112 -0.01 -0.43 -12.30
C ALA A 112 1.14 -0.88 -11.39
N ALA A 113 0.87 -1.76 -10.42
CA ALA A 113 1.84 -2.33 -9.51
C ALA A 113 2.90 -3.15 -10.27
N GLY A 114 2.46 -4.03 -11.17
CA GLY A 114 3.37 -4.80 -12.03
C GLY A 114 4.25 -3.90 -12.90
N ALA A 115 3.69 -2.81 -13.44
CA ALA A 115 4.43 -1.87 -14.27
C ALA A 115 5.45 -1.03 -13.47
N ALA A 116 5.10 -0.60 -12.25
CA ALA A 116 5.98 0.12 -11.33
C ALA A 116 7.17 -0.76 -10.89
N ILE A 117 6.87 -1.98 -10.43
CA ILE A 117 7.87 -3.00 -10.06
C ILE A 117 8.76 -3.31 -11.26
N GLY A 118 8.18 -3.39 -12.47
CA GLY A 118 8.93 -3.56 -13.71
C GLY A 118 9.94 -2.44 -14.01
N ARG A 119 9.71 -1.23 -13.47
CA ARG A 119 10.63 -0.08 -13.51
C ARG A 119 11.61 -0.01 -12.34
N GLY A 120 11.54 -0.94 -11.39
CA GLY A 120 12.39 -0.98 -10.20
C GLY A 120 11.79 -0.34 -8.95
N ALA A 121 10.51 0.03 -8.97
CA ALA A 121 9.82 0.54 -7.78
C ALA A 121 9.73 -0.53 -6.68
N ILE A 122 9.71 -0.06 -5.42
CA ILE A 122 9.38 -0.89 -4.25
C ILE A 122 7.98 -0.47 -3.79
N LEU A 123 7.08 -1.44 -3.68
CA LEU A 123 5.72 -1.25 -3.18
C LEU A 123 5.65 -1.75 -1.75
N GLN A 124 5.32 -0.87 -0.82
CA GLN A 124 5.12 -1.15 0.59
C GLN A 124 3.65 -0.94 0.95
N ILE A 125 2.97 -2.02 1.30
CA ILE A 125 1.54 -2.01 1.60
C ILE A 125 1.34 -2.46 3.05
N MET A 126 0.72 -1.59 3.83
CA MET A 126 0.39 -1.82 5.22
C MET A 126 -1.13 -1.89 5.36
N LEU A 127 -1.62 -3.02 5.88
CA LEU A 127 -3.05 -3.26 6.12
C LEU A 127 -3.32 -3.47 7.60
N LEU A 128 -4.53 -3.18 8.04
CA LEU A 128 -4.95 -3.54 9.39
C LEU A 128 -4.96 -5.07 9.54
N ASP A 129 -4.52 -5.58 10.69
CA ASP A 129 -4.59 -7.00 11.02
C ASP A 129 -6.06 -7.44 11.15
N PRO A 130 -6.53 -8.39 10.31
CA PRO A 130 -7.95 -8.79 10.27
C PRO A 130 -8.46 -9.36 11.59
N ASP A 131 -7.58 -9.92 12.42
CA ASP A 131 -7.95 -10.56 13.68
C ASP A 131 -7.70 -9.64 14.91
N SER A 132 -7.28 -8.38 14.69
CA SER A 132 -7.01 -7.40 15.76
C SER A 132 -8.28 -6.78 16.37
N LEU A 133 -8.17 -6.29 17.62
CA LEU A 133 -9.22 -5.50 18.26
C LEU A 133 -9.56 -4.23 17.46
N ALA A 134 -8.56 -3.61 16.83
CA ALA A 134 -8.75 -2.45 15.99
C ALA A 134 -9.61 -2.76 14.75
N ALA A 135 -9.46 -3.95 14.14
CA ALA A 135 -10.33 -4.37 13.04
C ALA A 135 -11.77 -4.60 13.50
N GLN A 136 -11.97 -5.18 14.68
CA GLN A 136 -13.29 -5.36 15.27
C GLN A 136 -13.98 -4.02 15.57
N GLN A 137 -13.26 -3.08 16.19
CA GLN A 137 -13.75 -1.72 16.42
C GLN A 137 -14.15 -1.04 15.11
N ARG A 138 -13.30 -1.17 14.08
CA ARG A 138 -13.59 -0.59 12.77
C ARG A 138 -14.82 -1.20 12.11
N SER A 139 -15.03 -2.50 12.30
CA SER A 139 -16.25 -3.19 11.88
C SER A 139 -17.50 -2.62 12.53
N HIS A 140 -17.45 -2.33 13.84
CA HIS A 140 -18.56 -1.71 14.56
C HIS A 140 -18.82 -0.28 14.08
N GLU A 141 -17.78 0.53 13.92
CA GLU A 141 -17.84 1.90 13.41
C GLU A 141 -18.51 2.00 12.03
N LEU A 142 -18.12 1.12 11.11
CA LEU A 142 -18.63 1.11 9.74
C LEU A 142 -19.93 0.31 9.57
N SER A 143 -20.38 -0.40 10.61
CA SER A 143 -21.47 -1.40 10.49
C SER A 143 -21.24 -2.38 9.33
N ALA A 144 -20.00 -2.82 9.13
CA ALA A 144 -19.55 -3.65 8.00
C ALA A 144 -18.54 -4.72 8.44
N ASP A 145 -18.37 -5.77 7.64
CA ASP A 145 -17.39 -6.83 7.90
C ASP A 145 -16.00 -6.46 7.35
N VAL A 146 -15.28 -5.66 8.13
CA VAL A 146 -13.93 -5.18 7.82
C VAL A 146 -12.95 -6.33 7.76
N ARG A 147 -13.10 -7.34 8.63
CA ARG A 147 -12.25 -8.53 8.62
C ARG A 147 -12.32 -9.23 7.27
N HIS A 148 -13.52 -9.46 6.74
CA HIS A 148 -13.70 -10.08 5.43
C HIS A 148 -13.12 -9.23 4.29
N GLU A 149 -13.28 -7.90 4.34
CA GLU A 149 -12.70 -6.97 3.36
C GLU A 149 -11.15 -6.97 3.38
N ILE A 150 -10.54 -7.03 4.57
CA ILE A 150 -9.08 -7.17 4.73
C ILE A 150 -8.62 -8.48 4.10
N LEU A 151 -9.22 -9.61 4.46
CA LEU A 151 -8.85 -10.92 3.92
C LEU A 151 -9.05 -11.00 2.41
N ARG A 152 -10.09 -10.37 1.86
CA ARG A 152 -10.26 -10.20 0.41
C ARG A 152 -9.10 -9.40 -0.21
N THR A 153 -8.74 -8.26 0.38
CA THR A 153 -7.62 -7.43 -0.07
C THR A 153 -6.30 -8.21 -0.07
N ILE A 154 -6.05 -8.97 1.00
CA ILE A 154 -4.87 -9.84 1.13
C ILE A 154 -4.82 -10.89 0.01
N ARG A 155 -5.95 -11.54 -0.30
CA ARG A 155 -6.03 -12.52 -1.40
C ARG A 155 -5.74 -11.86 -2.75
N ASP A 156 -6.26 -10.66 -3.00
CA ASP A 156 -5.98 -9.92 -4.23
C ASP A 156 -4.51 -9.51 -4.33
N LEU A 157 -3.86 -9.11 -3.23
CA LEU A 157 -2.42 -8.85 -3.20
C LEU A 157 -1.58 -10.10 -3.49
N ARG A 158 -1.97 -11.27 -2.97
CA ARG A 158 -1.31 -12.54 -3.33
C ARG A 158 -1.44 -12.85 -4.81
N ARG A 159 -2.60 -12.59 -5.41
CA ARG A 159 -2.78 -12.77 -6.87
C ARG A 159 -1.88 -11.83 -7.67
N ILE A 160 -1.63 -10.62 -7.18
CA ILE A 160 -0.65 -9.71 -7.79
C ILE A 160 0.75 -10.30 -7.66
N GLU A 161 1.16 -10.71 -6.46
CA GLU A 161 2.48 -11.30 -6.20
C GLU A 161 2.77 -12.53 -7.09
N THR A 162 1.79 -13.44 -7.26
CA THR A 162 1.97 -14.65 -8.08
C THR A 162 2.14 -14.35 -9.57
N ARG A 163 1.60 -13.23 -10.05
CA ARG A 163 1.79 -12.73 -11.44
C ARG A 163 3.16 -12.09 -11.65
N LEU A 164 3.88 -11.73 -10.58
CA LEU A 164 5.24 -11.18 -10.68
C LEU A 164 6.26 -12.30 -10.93
N ALA A 165 7.30 -11.97 -11.68
CA ALA A 165 8.48 -12.81 -11.84
C ALA A 165 9.11 -13.10 -10.46
N PRO A 166 9.61 -14.32 -10.19
CA PRO A 166 10.13 -14.70 -8.88
C PRO A 166 11.15 -13.72 -8.30
N GLU A 167 12.03 -13.17 -9.14
CA GLU A 167 13.11 -12.26 -8.75
C GLU A 167 12.58 -10.88 -8.32
N ARG A 168 11.36 -10.53 -8.72
CA ARG A 168 10.71 -9.24 -8.42
C ARG A 168 9.72 -9.30 -7.28
N ARG A 169 9.37 -10.49 -6.77
CA ARG A 169 8.38 -10.63 -5.69
C ARG A 169 8.78 -9.87 -4.42
N ALA A 170 10.08 -9.81 -4.11
CA ALA A 170 10.60 -9.07 -2.96
C ALA A 170 10.38 -7.53 -3.03
N GLN A 171 10.05 -7.00 -4.22
CA GLN A 171 9.71 -5.58 -4.39
C GLN A 171 8.26 -5.26 -3.98
N LEU A 172 7.39 -6.28 -3.89
CA LEU A 172 6.06 -6.15 -3.30
C LEU A 172 6.10 -6.61 -1.84
N GLN A 173 6.09 -5.67 -0.92
CA GLN A 173 6.14 -5.92 0.51
C GLN A 173 4.79 -5.63 1.12
N VAL A 174 4.21 -6.63 1.79
CA VAL A 174 2.92 -6.48 2.47
C VAL A 174 3.08 -6.84 3.95
N ARG A 175 2.62 -5.96 4.82
CA ARG A 175 2.63 -6.12 6.27
C ARG A 175 1.25 -5.84 6.85
N VAL A 176 1.01 -6.38 8.04
CA VAL A 176 -0.17 -6.06 8.85
C VAL A 176 0.23 -5.44 10.19
N TYR A 177 -0.61 -4.54 10.70
CA TYR A 177 -0.43 -3.88 12.00
C TYR A 177 -1.69 -4.02 12.86
N ASP A 178 -1.53 -4.04 14.17
CA ASP A 178 -2.59 -4.28 15.17
C ASP A 178 -2.98 -3.04 15.99
N ALA A 179 -2.44 -1.87 15.64
CA ALA A 179 -2.72 -0.61 16.31
C ALA A 179 -4.00 0.08 15.78
N ALA A 180 -4.59 0.96 16.59
CA ALA A 180 -5.73 1.76 16.18
C ALA A 180 -5.39 2.63 14.95
N PRO A 181 -6.19 2.56 13.88
CA PRO A 181 -5.91 3.29 12.65
C PRO A 181 -6.11 4.80 12.86
N SER A 182 -5.04 5.60 12.72
CA SER A 182 -5.10 7.06 12.88
C SER A 182 -5.07 7.83 11.56
N ILE A 183 -4.32 7.33 10.56
CA ILE A 183 -4.18 7.95 9.23
C ILE A 183 -4.19 6.92 8.10
N GLN A 184 -4.79 7.28 6.98
CA GLN A 184 -4.62 6.63 5.69
C GLN A 184 -3.50 7.33 4.92
N LEU A 185 -2.68 6.57 4.19
CA LEU A 185 -1.59 7.10 3.37
C LEU A 185 -1.57 6.43 2.00
N TYR A 186 -1.50 7.23 0.94
CA TYR A 186 -1.22 6.81 -0.43
C TYR A 186 -0.08 7.66 -0.98
N ARG A 187 1.14 7.14 -0.94
CA ARG A 187 2.36 7.83 -1.40
C ARG A 187 2.83 7.26 -2.72
N CYS A 188 3.18 8.14 -3.65
CA CYS A 188 3.87 7.81 -4.88
C CYS A 188 5.02 8.82 -5.09
N GLY A 189 6.26 8.38 -4.89
CA GLY A 189 7.45 9.24 -4.92
C GLY A 189 7.41 10.32 -3.83
N GLN A 190 7.45 11.59 -4.24
CA GLN A 190 7.51 12.74 -3.33
C GLN A 190 6.15 13.27 -2.88
N ARG A 191 5.05 12.80 -3.50
CA ARG A 191 3.70 13.23 -3.14
C ARG A 191 2.95 12.13 -2.41
N MET A 192 2.17 12.55 -1.43
CA MET A 192 1.31 11.66 -0.67
C MET A 192 -0.09 12.24 -0.54
N MET A 193 -1.06 11.36 -0.58
CA MET A 193 -2.42 11.63 -0.16
C MET A 193 -2.64 11.08 1.23
N VAL A 194 -3.15 11.92 2.13
CA VAL A 194 -3.33 11.59 3.54
C VAL A 194 -4.76 11.91 3.96
N SER A 195 -5.39 11.00 4.70
CA SER A 195 -6.64 11.30 5.40
C SER A 195 -6.59 10.78 6.82
N PHE A 196 -7.42 11.34 7.70
CA PHE A 196 -7.67 10.78 9.03
C PHE A 196 -8.85 9.82 8.93
N PHE A 197 -8.81 8.71 9.67
CA PHE A 197 -9.91 7.74 9.64
C PHE A 197 -11.18 8.36 10.23
N PRO A 198 -12.26 8.52 9.44
CA PRO A 198 -13.52 9.03 9.94
C PRO A 198 -14.30 7.90 10.65
N VAL A 199 -15.11 8.23 11.65
CA VAL A 199 -15.82 7.25 12.49
C VAL A 199 -16.91 6.48 11.73
N ASP A 200 -17.47 7.01 10.65
CA ASP A 200 -18.73 6.51 10.06
C ASP A 200 -18.65 6.16 8.56
N ARG A 201 -17.47 6.26 7.94
CA ARG A 201 -17.29 6.03 6.51
C ARG A 201 -15.91 5.51 6.17
N ARG A 202 -15.70 5.06 4.93
CA ARG A 202 -14.38 4.60 4.48
C ARG A 202 -13.41 5.78 4.37
N SER A 203 -12.14 5.50 4.64
CA SER A 203 -11.03 6.47 4.57
C SER A 203 -10.90 7.09 3.18
N GLY A 204 -11.06 6.32 2.11
CA GLY A 204 -11.01 6.82 0.73
C GLY A 204 -12.14 7.79 0.34
N ASP A 205 -13.25 7.78 1.07
CA ASP A 205 -14.41 8.66 0.88
C ASP A 205 -14.34 9.92 1.76
N ALA A 206 -13.35 10.01 2.65
CA ALA A 206 -13.09 11.22 3.42
C ALA A 206 -12.29 12.25 2.63
N GLN A 207 -12.27 13.47 3.16
CA GLN A 207 -11.40 14.53 2.68
C GLN A 207 -9.94 14.07 2.74
N GLN A 208 -9.22 14.34 1.66
CA GLN A 208 -7.83 13.97 1.52
C GLN A 208 -6.94 15.21 1.40
N LEU A 209 -5.77 15.14 2.01
CA LEU A 209 -4.74 16.17 1.98
C LEU A 209 -3.59 15.67 1.10
N GLU A 210 -3.39 16.31 -0.05
CA GLU A 210 -2.21 16.10 -0.88
C GLU A 210 -1.09 16.99 -0.36
N VAL A 211 -0.01 16.35 0.09
CA VAL A 211 1.18 17.01 0.61
C VAL A 211 2.45 16.42 0.00
N ARG A 212 3.55 17.17 0.07
CA ARG A 212 4.88 16.63 -0.25
C ARG A 212 5.50 15.97 0.97
N ALA A 213 6.29 14.93 0.75
CA ALA A 213 7.04 14.25 1.80
C ALA A 213 8.02 15.18 2.56
N THR A 214 8.46 16.26 1.92
CA THR A 214 9.41 17.23 2.48
C THR A 214 8.77 18.29 3.39
N THR A 215 7.44 18.40 3.44
CA THR A 215 6.78 19.34 4.35
C THR A 215 6.77 18.79 5.78
N PRO A 216 6.60 19.62 6.83
CA PRO A 216 6.49 19.13 8.20
C PRO A 216 5.40 18.07 8.40
N LEU A 217 4.23 18.26 7.78
CA LEU A 217 3.14 17.28 7.81
C LEU A 217 3.53 15.99 7.06
N GLY A 218 4.19 16.11 5.90
CA GLY A 218 4.68 14.95 5.15
C GLY A 218 5.75 14.15 5.90
N SER A 219 6.65 14.81 6.63
CA SER A 219 7.63 14.16 7.50
C SER A 219 6.95 13.41 8.63
N PHE A 220 6.03 14.07 9.34
CA PHE A 220 5.26 13.44 10.41
C PHE A 220 4.53 12.17 9.93
N VAL A 221 3.84 12.25 8.79
CA VAL A 221 3.13 11.09 8.20
C VAL A 221 4.11 9.99 7.77
N SER A 222 5.26 10.34 7.20
CA SER A 222 6.28 9.38 6.81
C SER A 222 6.89 8.68 8.03
N GLU A 223 7.12 9.40 9.12
CA GLU A 223 7.59 8.86 10.40
C GLU A 223 6.57 7.90 11.00
N ARG A 224 5.28 8.27 11.01
CA ARG A 224 4.21 7.36 11.46
C ARG A 224 4.13 6.09 10.62
N PHE A 225 4.24 6.21 9.30
CA PHE A 225 4.29 5.04 8.43
C PHE A 225 5.49 4.16 8.77
N ALA A 226 6.68 4.75 8.94
CA ALA A 226 7.90 4.00 9.28
C ALA A 226 7.80 3.31 10.65
N GLU A 227 7.21 3.97 11.65
CA GLU A 227 6.93 3.39 12.98
C GLU A 227 6.07 2.14 12.85
N LEU A 228 4.90 2.27 12.20
CA LEU A 228 4.00 1.14 11.94
C LEU A 228 4.68 0.06 11.09
N TRP A 229 5.45 0.46 10.08
CA TRP A 229 6.20 -0.45 9.22
C TRP A 229 7.15 -1.34 10.00
N ASN A 230 7.89 -0.76 10.95
CA ASN A 230 8.87 -1.47 11.75
C ASN A 230 8.23 -2.41 12.78
N SER A 231 7.09 -2.04 13.36
CA SER A 231 6.36 -2.90 14.31
C SER A 231 5.42 -3.91 13.64
N GLY A 232 5.04 -3.66 12.38
CA GLY A 232 4.13 -4.51 11.63
C GLY A 232 4.76 -5.85 11.25
N ARG A 233 3.93 -6.90 11.25
CA ARG A 233 4.37 -8.25 10.88
C ARG A 233 4.18 -8.51 9.38
N PRO A 234 5.11 -9.22 8.72
CA PRO A 234 4.92 -9.72 7.36
C PRO A 234 3.59 -10.45 7.19
N ILE A 235 2.96 -10.29 6.03
CA ILE A 235 1.71 -10.97 5.73
C ILE A 235 1.85 -12.51 5.73
N ASN A 236 3.05 -13.02 5.43
CA ASN A 236 3.31 -14.45 5.45
C ASN A 236 3.19 -15.04 6.85
N ASP A 237 3.49 -14.28 7.90
CA ASP A 237 3.36 -14.73 9.29
C ASP A 237 1.88 -14.82 9.72
N LEU A 238 1.01 -14.02 9.09
CA LEU A 238 -0.44 -14.12 9.25
C LEU A 238 -1.01 -15.34 8.49
N LEU A 239 -0.43 -15.67 7.33
CA LEU A 239 -0.99 -16.65 6.40
C LEU A 239 -0.39 -18.05 6.53
N LYS A 240 0.81 -18.16 7.09
CA LYS A 240 1.53 -19.42 7.15
C LYS A 240 2.14 -19.64 8.51
N LYS A 241 2.23 -20.90 8.90
CA LYS A 241 3.04 -21.36 10.02
C LYS A 241 4.23 -22.14 9.50
N GLN A 242 5.40 -21.88 10.09
CA GLN A 242 6.57 -22.70 9.87
C GLN A 242 6.42 -23.95 10.75
N VAL A 243 6.51 -25.12 10.13
CA VAL A 243 6.36 -26.41 10.80
C VAL A 243 7.57 -27.27 10.48
N GLU A 244 8.24 -27.73 11.53
CA GLU A 244 9.36 -28.67 11.42
C GLU A 244 8.94 -30.00 12.04
N LEU A 245 8.90 -31.05 11.22
CA LEU A 245 8.53 -32.39 11.70
C LEU A 245 9.73 -33.03 12.40
N LEU A 246 9.48 -33.59 13.57
CA LEU A 246 10.49 -34.33 14.33
C LEU A 246 10.52 -35.79 13.87
N ASP A 247 11.73 -36.32 13.65
CA ASP A 247 11.92 -37.74 13.41
C ASP A 247 11.89 -38.55 14.73
N ASP A 248 12.12 -39.86 14.64
CA ASP A 248 12.12 -40.75 15.82
C ASP A 248 13.31 -40.47 16.78
N SER A 249 14.29 -39.67 16.36
CA SER A 249 15.45 -39.23 17.15
C SER A 249 15.31 -37.81 17.72
N ASP A 250 14.12 -37.20 17.58
CA ASP A 250 13.83 -35.80 17.93
C ASP A 250 14.66 -34.77 17.16
N ALA A 251 15.24 -35.16 16.02
CA ALA A 251 15.86 -34.22 15.12
C ALA A 251 14.78 -33.50 14.30
N ALA A 252 14.88 -32.17 14.24
CA ALA A 252 14.03 -31.34 13.41
C ALA A 252 14.40 -31.51 11.93
N GLY A 253 13.40 -31.85 11.11
CA GLY A 253 13.52 -31.89 9.67
C GLY A 253 13.54 -30.50 9.03
N GLU A 254 13.50 -30.46 7.69
CA GLU A 254 13.41 -29.19 6.96
C GLU A 254 12.10 -28.44 7.25
N PRO A 255 12.14 -27.10 7.37
CA PRO A 255 10.96 -26.30 7.65
C PRO A 255 9.98 -26.29 6.49
N ILE A 256 8.71 -26.55 6.81
CA ILE A 256 7.60 -26.54 5.87
C ILE A 256 6.67 -25.37 6.22
N TRP A 257 6.34 -24.55 5.22
CA TRP A 257 5.40 -23.44 5.40
C TRP A 257 3.99 -23.86 5.03
N LEU A 258 3.08 -23.88 6.02
CA LEU A 258 1.72 -24.40 5.89
C LEU A 258 0.67 -23.32 6.08
N GLU A 259 -0.36 -23.33 5.25
CA GLU A 259 -1.56 -22.53 5.45
C GLU A 259 -2.31 -23.03 6.69
N TYR A 260 -2.76 -22.09 7.53
CA TYR A 260 -3.35 -22.41 8.82
C TYR A 260 -4.57 -21.54 9.15
N VAL A 261 -5.45 -22.07 9.99
CA VAL A 261 -6.54 -21.33 10.65
C VAL A 261 -6.44 -21.54 12.16
N GLN A 262 -6.89 -20.56 12.94
CA GLN A 262 -6.97 -20.67 14.40
C GLN A 262 -8.43 -20.77 14.84
N SER A 263 -8.69 -21.65 15.80
CA SER A 263 -10.01 -21.79 16.42
C SER A 263 -9.84 -22.19 17.87
N ASN A 264 -10.48 -21.47 18.80
CA ASN A 264 -10.40 -21.70 20.25
C ASN A 264 -8.95 -21.76 20.81
N GLY A 265 -8.01 -21.03 20.21
CA GLY A 265 -6.60 -21.01 20.62
C GLY A 265 -5.73 -22.10 19.99
N ASP A 266 -6.34 -23.09 19.34
CA ASP A 266 -5.61 -24.16 18.65
C ASP A 266 -5.30 -23.78 17.19
N ILE A 267 -4.23 -24.38 16.65
CA ILE A 267 -3.78 -24.18 15.27
C ILE A 267 -4.17 -25.40 14.43
N TYR A 268 -4.90 -25.14 13.36
CA TYR A 268 -5.33 -26.14 12.40
C TYR A 268 -4.69 -25.88 11.05
N VAL A 269 -4.22 -26.94 10.39
CA VAL A 269 -3.62 -26.89 9.06
C VAL A 269 -4.29 -27.87 8.12
N SER A 270 -4.26 -27.55 6.82
CA SER A 270 -4.71 -28.43 5.75
C SER A 270 -3.58 -28.64 4.75
N ASP A 271 -2.92 -29.80 4.81
CA ASP A 271 -1.85 -30.14 3.86
C ASP A 271 -1.77 -31.67 3.65
N HIS A 272 -1.82 -32.09 2.40
CA HIS A 272 -1.81 -33.51 2.04
C HIS A 272 -0.51 -34.23 2.44
N ARG A 273 0.62 -33.52 2.49
CA ARG A 273 1.92 -34.11 2.89
C ARG A 273 1.90 -34.55 4.34
N LEU A 274 1.27 -33.76 5.21
CA LEU A 274 1.10 -34.11 6.62
C LEU A 274 0.14 -35.30 6.81
N LEU A 275 -0.93 -35.36 6.00
CA LEU A 275 -1.85 -36.49 6.03
C LEU A 275 -1.16 -37.81 5.64
N VAL A 276 -0.31 -37.77 4.60
CA VAL A 276 0.49 -38.92 4.19
C VAL A 276 1.46 -39.34 5.30
N GLU A 277 2.08 -38.39 5.99
CA GLU A 277 2.99 -38.69 7.10
C GLU A 277 2.27 -39.32 8.30
N LEU A 278 1.08 -38.81 8.66
CA LEU A 278 0.21 -39.43 9.67
C LEU A 278 -0.15 -40.87 9.31
N ALA A 279 -0.54 -41.11 8.06
CA ALA A 279 -0.87 -42.45 7.57
C ALA A 279 0.35 -43.39 7.61
N ARG A 280 1.54 -42.89 7.24
CA ARG A 280 2.79 -43.65 7.23
C ARG A 280 3.22 -44.10 8.62
N ARG A 281 3.02 -43.25 9.64
CA ARG A 281 3.41 -43.55 11.02
C ARG A 281 2.45 -44.49 11.76
N GLY A 282 1.33 -44.88 11.13
CA GLY A 282 0.49 -46.00 11.56
C GLY A 282 -0.01 -45.89 13.01
N GLY A 283 -0.40 -44.69 13.44
CA GLY A 283 -0.92 -44.42 14.79
C GLY A 283 0.11 -43.91 15.80
N ARG A 284 1.40 -43.81 15.44
CA ARG A 284 2.37 -43.05 16.24
C ARG A 284 2.13 -41.54 16.08
N PRO A 285 2.24 -40.73 17.14
CA PRO A 285 2.05 -39.30 17.04
C PRO A 285 3.12 -38.68 16.12
N VAL A 286 2.68 -37.88 15.15
CA VAL A 286 3.60 -37.03 14.39
C VAL A 286 3.90 -35.82 15.25
N ARG A 287 5.18 -35.67 15.61
CA ARG A 287 5.67 -34.57 16.45
C ARG A 287 6.15 -33.43 15.57
N ALA A 288 5.90 -32.20 15.99
CA ALA A 288 6.30 -31.01 15.24
C ALA A 288 6.69 -29.85 16.16
N LEU A 289 7.59 -29.01 15.66
CA LEU A 289 7.89 -27.69 16.20
C LEU A 289 7.21 -26.63 15.34
N LEU A 290 6.78 -25.54 15.97
CA LEU A 290 6.12 -24.41 15.30
C LEU A 290 6.99 -23.16 15.40
N ASP A 291 7.08 -22.41 14.31
CA ASP A 291 7.71 -21.09 14.22
C ASP A 291 9.17 -21.06 14.74
N GLY A 292 9.90 -22.17 14.53
CA GLY A 292 11.30 -22.32 14.95
C GLY A 292 11.50 -22.40 16.47
N SER A 293 10.41 -22.51 17.25
CA SER A 293 10.51 -22.68 18.70
C SER A 293 10.79 -24.14 19.05
N ALA A 294 11.84 -24.39 19.84
CA ALA A 294 12.16 -25.73 20.34
C ALA A 294 11.11 -26.28 21.33
N THR A 295 10.30 -25.40 21.93
CA THR A 295 9.25 -25.77 22.88
C THR A 295 8.04 -24.83 22.78
N PRO A 296 6.80 -25.32 23.00
CA PRO A 296 6.44 -26.72 23.24
C PRO A 296 6.51 -27.55 21.94
N VAL A 297 6.74 -28.86 22.10
CA VAL A 297 6.55 -29.83 21.00
C VAL A 297 5.06 -30.07 20.84
N PHE A 298 4.59 -30.15 19.59
CA PHE A 298 3.19 -30.43 19.28
C PHE A 298 3.03 -31.82 18.70
N HIS A 299 1.90 -32.47 19.00
CA HIS A 299 1.40 -33.65 18.34
C HIS A 299 0.37 -33.25 17.31
N LEU A 300 0.51 -33.77 16.10
CA LEU A 300 -0.47 -33.60 15.05
C LEU A 300 -1.58 -34.64 15.19
N THR A 301 -2.82 -34.18 15.27
CA THR A 301 -4.01 -35.05 15.33
C THR A 301 -4.96 -34.70 14.20
N LEU A 302 -5.49 -35.72 13.50
CA LEU A 302 -6.53 -35.53 12.50
C LEU A 302 -7.83 -35.07 13.18
N VAL A 303 -8.54 -34.10 12.59
CA VAL A 303 -9.90 -33.74 13.03
C VAL A 303 -10.84 -34.86 12.59
N GLU A 304 -11.60 -35.42 13.54
CA GLU A 304 -12.44 -36.59 13.28
C GLU A 304 -13.78 -36.22 12.61
N ASP A 305 -14.37 -37.15 11.87
CA ASP A 305 -15.71 -36.99 11.28
C ASP A 305 -16.81 -36.74 12.33
N SER A 306 -16.58 -37.20 13.56
CA SER A 306 -17.44 -36.96 14.72
C SER A 306 -17.52 -35.47 15.09
N GLU A 307 -16.54 -34.66 14.69
CA GLU A 307 -16.41 -33.23 14.95
C GLU A 307 -16.97 -32.36 13.79
N ALA A 308 -18.04 -32.81 13.13
CA ALA A 308 -18.64 -32.14 11.97
C ALA A 308 -18.94 -30.61 12.16
N PRO A 309 -19.35 -30.11 13.34
CA PRO A 309 -19.48 -28.66 13.55
C PRO A 309 -18.14 -27.91 13.50
N LEU A 310 -17.09 -28.47 14.11
CA LEU A 310 -15.75 -27.89 14.08
C LEU A 310 -15.21 -27.91 12.65
N TYR A 311 -15.34 -29.03 11.94
CA TYR A 311 -14.93 -29.14 10.54
C TYR A 311 -15.55 -28.04 9.67
N ARG A 312 -16.87 -27.83 9.77
CA ARG A 312 -17.56 -26.76 9.01
C ARG A 312 -17.05 -25.37 9.36
N ALA A 313 -16.76 -25.11 10.63
CA ALA A 313 -16.19 -23.83 11.06
C ALA A 313 -14.77 -23.62 10.50
N LEU A 314 -13.93 -24.66 10.52
CA LEU A 314 -12.58 -24.63 9.96
C LEU A 314 -12.60 -24.45 8.44
N ALA A 315 -13.47 -25.17 7.74
CA ALA A 315 -13.66 -25.02 6.29
C ALA A 315 -14.10 -23.60 5.92
N SER A 316 -15.07 -23.03 6.65
CA SER A 316 -15.50 -21.64 6.45
C SER A 316 -14.36 -20.65 6.71
N ALA A 317 -13.65 -20.79 7.83
CA ALA A 317 -12.53 -19.91 8.18
C ALA A 317 -11.39 -20.00 7.15
N HIS A 318 -11.14 -21.19 6.61
CA HIS A 318 -10.14 -21.43 5.56
C HIS A 318 -10.57 -20.78 4.24
N ALA A 319 -11.81 -21.01 3.81
CA ALA A 319 -12.38 -20.39 2.61
C ALA A 319 -12.38 -18.86 2.71
N ASP A 320 -12.67 -18.30 3.88
CA ASP A 320 -12.60 -16.84 4.11
C ASP A 320 -11.16 -16.32 4.00
N LYS A 321 -10.21 -16.99 4.67
CA LYS A 321 -8.81 -16.55 4.76
C LYS A 321 -8.05 -16.73 3.44
N TYR A 322 -8.26 -17.84 2.73
CA TYR A 322 -7.48 -18.22 1.55
C TYR A 322 -8.28 -18.15 0.24
N GLY A 323 -9.61 -18.13 0.30
CA GLY A 323 -10.47 -18.17 -0.90
C GLY A 323 -10.48 -19.53 -1.59
N ALA A 324 -10.14 -20.60 -0.87
CA ALA A 324 -10.12 -21.97 -1.35
C ALA A 324 -10.71 -22.89 -0.29
N ASP A 325 -11.42 -23.92 -0.74
CA ASP A 325 -11.93 -24.96 0.13
C ASP A 325 -10.79 -25.90 0.56
N ALA A 326 -10.95 -26.48 1.75
CA ALA A 326 -10.04 -27.47 2.31
C ALA A 326 -10.83 -28.69 2.78
N ASP A 327 -10.33 -29.87 2.43
CA ASP A 327 -11.06 -31.13 2.63
C ASP A 327 -10.62 -31.90 3.89
N VAL A 328 -9.48 -31.53 4.47
CA VAL A 328 -8.91 -32.24 5.63
C VAL A 328 -8.23 -31.23 6.54
N PHE A 329 -8.48 -31.35 7.84
CA PHE A 329 -7.83 -30.53 8.86
C PHE A 329 -7.09 -31.40 9.86
N MET A 330 -5.92 -30.92 10.26
CA MET A 330 -5.12 -31.49 11.34
C MET A 330 -4.85 -30.40 12.36
N CYS A 331 -4.89 -30.77 13.64
CA CYS A 331 -4.69 -29.88 14.78
C CYS A 331 -3.32 -30.12 15.40
N PHE A 332 -2.61 -29.04 15.74
CA PHE A 332 -1.42 -29.11 16.59
C PHE A 332 -1.83 -29.01 18.06
N ARG A 333 -1.70 -30.11 18.80
CA ARG A 333 -1.93 -30.14 20.24
C ARG A 333 -0.60 -30.17 20.98
N PRO A 334 -0.40 -29.39 22.06
CA PRO A 334 0.80 -29.51 22.87
C PRO A 334 1.01 -30.96 23.31
N ALA A 335 2.22 -31.49 23.13
CA ALA A 335 2.58 -32.79 23.65
C ALA A 335 2.42 -32.75 25.18
N PRO A 336 1.88 -33.82 25.81
CA PRO A 336 1.83 -33.89 27.26
C PRO A 336 3.26 -33.74 27.80
N ALA A 337 3.42 -32.90 28.82
CA ALA A 337 4.70 -32.79 29.52
C ALA A 337 5.13 -34.20 29.96
N ALA A 338 6.39 -34.57 29.70
CA ALA A 338 6.92 -35.81 30.23
C ALA A 338 6.70 -35.81 31.75
N PRO A 339 6.19 -36.90 32.34
CA PRO A 339 6.10 -36.99 33.79
C PRO A 339 7.51 -36.89 34.37
N ASP A 340 7.73 -35.89 35.23
CA ASP A 340 8.98 -35.67 35.97
C ASP A 340 9.38 -36.88 36.83
#